data_AF-A0A8S1IJH1-F1
#
_entry.id   AF-A0A8S1IJH1-F1
#
_cell.length_a   1.000
_cell.length_b   1.000
_cell.length_c   1.000
_cell.angle_alpha   90.00
_cell.angle_beta   90.00
_cell.angle_gamma   90.00
#
_symmetry.space_group_name_H-M   'P 1'
#
loop_
_entity.id
_entity.type
_entity.pdbx_description
1 polymer ?
#
loop_
_entity_poly.entity_id
_entity_poly.type
_entity_poly.pdbx_seq_one_letter_code
_entity_poly.pdbx_strand_id
1 'polypeptide(L)'
;YLTCFCVFYKFERTLIIAEEGSYVSYLEGCTAPAYDQNQVETGSAITWKYPSCVLKGDNSVGEFYSVALTNNAQQADTGTKMVHVGKNTRSRIVSKGISAGQSLNAYRGLVQVQPSAKNARNYSQCDSMLIGDTAGANTYPYIQVMV
;
A
#
# COMPACT_ATOMS: atom_id res chain seq x y z
N TYR A 1 13.92 -7.98 12.37
CA TYR A 1 12.46 -7.79 12.33
C TYR A 1 12.16 -6.32 12.52
N LEU A 2 11.71 -5.64 11.48
CA LEU A 2 11.27 -4.25 11.54
C LEU A 2 9.80 -4.21 11.13
N THR A 3 8.92 -3.95 12.09
CA THR A 3 7.50 -3.66 11.83
C THR A 3 7.34 -2.15 11.91
N CYS A 4 7.12 -1.50 10.77
CA CYS A 4 6.89 -0.07 10.73
C CYS A 4 5.37 0.16 10.63
N PHE A 5 4.81 0.79 11.66
CA PHE A 5 3.41 1.19 11.73
C PHE A 5 3.36 2.68 11.42
N CYS A 6 2.66 3.07 10.34
CA CYS A 6 2.45 4.48 10.03
C CYS A 6 0.94 4.75 9.94
N VAL A 7 0.45 5.60 10.86
CA VAL A 7 -0.93 6.06 10.92
C VAL A 7 -0.87 7.61 10.95
N PHE A 8 -1.60 8.28 10.04
CA PHE A 8 -1.70 9.75 9.77
C PHE A 8 -0.52 10.40 9.00
N TYR A 9 -0.62 11.28 7.97
CA TYR A 9 -1.70 11.89 7.14
C TYR A 9 -1.19 12.63 5.87
N LYS A 10 -2.10 12.81 4.88
CA LYS A 10 -2.07 13.65 3.65
C LYS A 10 -1.02 13.37 2.57
N PHE A 11 0.28 13.27 2.90
CA PHE A 11 1.33 13.04 1.90
C PHE A 11 2.55 12.42 2.56
N GLU A 12 2.74 11.11 2.36
CA GLU A 12 3.87 10.39 2.92
C GLU A 12 4.66 9.68 1.82
N ARG A 13 5.98 9.82 1.90
CA ARG A 13 6.93 9.00 1.16
C ARG A 13 7.79 8.25 2.16
N THR A 14 7.39 7.02 2.46
CA THR A 14 8.23 6.08 3.19
C THR A 14 9.07 5.30 2.19
N LEU A 15 10.38 5.24 2.39
CA LEU A 15 11.28 4.36 1.65
C LEU A 15 11.95 3.41 2.63
N ILE A 16 11.73 2.11 2.43
CA ILE A 16 12.38 1.05 3.20
C ILE A 16 13.40 0.38 2.29
N ILE A 17 14.63 0.22 2.78
CA ILE A 17 15.68 -0.53 2.09
C ILE A 17 15.92 -1.81 2.89
N ALA A 18 15.65 -2.95 2.26
CA ALA A 18 15.81 -4.26 2.85
C ALA A 18 17.16 -4.86 2.40
N GLU A 19 18.07 -5.02 3.34
CA GLU A 19 19.39 -5.61 3.14
C GLU A 19 19.33 -7.15 3.15
N GLU A 20 20.46 -7.83 2.99
CA GLU A 20 20.52 -9.28 2.82
C GLU A 20 19.87 -10.04 3.98
N GLY A 21 19.03 -11.02 3.66
CA GLY A 21 18.30 -11.83 4.64
C GLY A 21 17.30 -11.07 5.51
N SER A 22 17.05 -9.79 5.24
CA SER A 22 16.14 -8.98 6.04
C SER A 22 14.67 -9.30 5.77
N TYR A 23 13.84 -9.09 6.80
CA TYR A 23 12.39 -9.22 6.74
C TYR A 23 11.74 -7.92 7.18
N VAL A 24 10.92 -7.35 6.31
CA VAL A 24 10.17 -6.12 6.52
C VAL A 24 8.68 -6.41 6.39
N SER A 25 7.90 -5.97 7.38
CA SER A 25 6.45 -5.91 7.27
C SER A 25 5.98 -4.49 7.54
N TYR A 26 5.32 -3.89 6.55
CA TYR A 26 4.75 -2.55 6.62
C TYR A 26 3.24 -2.61 6.66
N LEU A 27 2.66 -1.91 7.64
CA LEU A 27 1.22 -1.82 7.86
C LEU A 27 0.82 -0.36 7.72
N GLU A 28 -0.11 -0.09 6.80
CA GLU A 28 -0.66 1.23 6.54
C GLU A 28 -2.17 1.23 6.75
N GLY A 29 -2.68 2.32 7.32
CA GLY A 29 -4.11 2.57 7.43
C GLY A 29 -4.46 4.00 7.07
N CYS A 30 -5.60 4.18 6.40
CA CYS A 30 -6.32 5.44 6.41
C CYS A 30 -7.78 5.20 6.83
N THR A 31 -8.28 6.03 7.73
CA THR A 31 -9.64 5.93 8.28
C THR A 31 -10.46 7.17 7.95
N ALA A 32 -11.73 6.95 7.61
CA ALA A 32 -12.73 8.00 7.48
C ALA A 32 -13.48 8.13 8.82
N PRO A 33 -13.50 9.28 9.49
CA PRO A 33 -14.33 9.46 10.68
C PRO A 33 -15.80 9.54 10.26
N ALA A 34 -16.65 8.80 10.96
CA ALA A 34 -18.02 9.20 11.19
C ALA A 34 -18.03 10.07 12.46
N TYR A 35 -18.85 11.12 12.50
CA TYR A 35 -19.05 12.00 13.65
C TYR A 35 -19.14 11.21 14.97
N ASP A 36 -18.15 11.38 15.86
CA ASP A 36 -18.31 11.12 17.29
C ASP A 36 -17.66 12.27 18.06
N GLN A 37 -18.39 12.87 18.99
CA GLN A 37 -18.00 14.10 19.70
C GLN A 37 -16.81 13.90 20.66
N ASN A 38 -16.22 12.70 20.73
CA ASN A 38 -15.18 12.36 21.70
C ASN A 38 -13.87 11.79 21.13
N GLN A 39 -13.69 11.69 19.80
CA GLN A 39 -12.39 11.32 19.22
C GLN A 39 -12.02 12.17 18.00
N VAL A 40 -10.97 12.98 18.15
CA VAL A 40 -10.32 13.75 17.08
C VAL A 40 -9.18 12.90 16.54
N GLU A 41 -9.50 11.96 15.67
CA GLU A 41 -8.56 11.50 14.66
C GLU A 41 -9.23 11.71 13.30
N THR A 42 -9.00 12.92 12.79
CA THR A 42 -9.45 13.45 11.49
C THR A 42 -9.20 12.40 10.40
N GLY A 43 -10.06 12.21 9.38
CA GLY A 43 -9.75 11.50 8.10
C GLY A 43 -9.64 12.45 6.89
N SER A 44 -8.62 12.30 6.02
CA SER A 44 -8.25 13.38 5.08
C SER A 44 -9.32 13.53 4.01
N ALA A 45 -9.60 14.77 3.57
CA ALA A 45 -10.42 14.97 2.36
C ALA A 45 -9.77 14.30 1.12
N ILE A 46 -8.43 14.35 1.04
CA ILE A 46 -7.64 13.68 0.02
C ILE A 46 -6.43 13.02 0.71
N THR A 47 -6.22 11.72 0.49
CA THR A 47 -5.08 10.94 1.03
C THR A 47 -4.26 10.37 -0.11
N TRP A 48 -2.99 10.79 -0.25
CA TRP A 48 -2.06 10.21 -1.22
C TRP A 48 -0.86 9.57 -0.52
N LYS A 49 -0.67 8.26 -0.70
CA LYS A 49 0.40 7.51 -0.01
C LYS A 49 0.99 6.42 -0.91
N TYR A 50 2.32 6.39 -0.98
CA TYR A 50 3.06 5.45 -1.83
C TYR A 50 4.35 4.93 -1.16
N PRO A 51 4.24 4.25 0.00
CA PRO A 51 5.38 3.58 0.61
C PRO A 51 6.07 2.64 -0.37
N SER A 52 7.39 2.69 -0.36
CA SER A 52 8.25 1.93 -1.25
C SER A 52 9.16 1.00 -0.44
N CYS A 53 9.29 -0.25 -0.85
CA CYS A 53 10.27 -1.19 -0.32
C CYS A 53 11.23 -1.60 -1.44
N VAL A 54 12.52 -1.32 -1.23
CA VAL A 54 13.61 -1.75 -2.11
C VAL A 54 14.25 -2.98 -1.49
N LEU A 55 14.00 -4.13 -2.09
CA LEU A 55 14.57 -5.43 -1.74
C LEU A 55 15.96 -5.53 -2.36
N LYS A 56 16.90 -4.84 -1.71
CA LYS A 56 18.28 -4.66 -2.20
C LYS A 56 19.11 -5.92 -2.00
N GLY A 57 19.05 -6.50 -0.81
CA GLY A 57 19.85 -7.68 -0.47
C GLY A 57 19.24 -8.98 -0.95
N ASP A 58 20.10 -9.99 -1.14
CA ASP A 58 19.67 -11.34 -1.50
C ASP A 58 18.80 -11.95 -0.40
N ASN A 59 17.82 -12.76 -0.79
CA ASN A 59 16.86 -13.41 0.10
C ASN A 59 16.01 -12.45 0.96
N SER A 60 16.03 -11.15 0.69
CA SER A 60 15.22 -10.17 1.42
C SER A 60 13.73 -10.33 1.13
N VAL A 61 12.91 -10.04 2.15
CA VAL A 61 11.46 -10.19 2.12
C VAL A 61 10.78 -8.88 2.53
N GLY A 62 9.85 -8.42 1.71
CA GLY A 62 9.06 -7.22 1.97
C GLY A 62 7.57 -7.47 1.89
N GLU A 63 6.85 -7.16 2.96
CA GLU A 63 5.40 -7.28 3.00
C GLU A 63 4.75 -5.92 3.22
N PHE A 64 3.66 -5.69 2.50
CA PHE A 64 2.85 -4.50 2.59
C PHE A 64 1.40 -4.90 2.79
N TYR A 65 0.81 -4.36 3.84
CA TYR A 65 -0.58 -4.56 4.21
C TYR A 65 -1.23 -3.19 4.36
N SER A 66 -2.33 -2.96 3.65
CA SER A 66 -3.03 -1.68 3.68
C SER A 66 -4.53 -1.88 3.85
N VAL A 67 -5.13 -1.07 4.71
CA VAL A 67 -6.58 -0.92 4.82
C VAL A 67 -6.93 0.56 4.62
N ALA A 68 -7.76 0.84 3.63
CA ALA A 68 -8.19 2.20 3.29
C ALA A 68 -9.71 2.32 3.39
N LEU A 69 -10.21 3.17 4.28
CA LEU A 69 -11.62 3.48 4.42
C LEU A 69 -11.88 4.93 4.00
N THR A 70 -12.78 5.13 3.04
CA THR A 70 -13.24 6.46 2.60
C THR A 70 -14.75 6.60 2.79
N ASN A 71 -15.22 7.79 3.19
CA ASN A 71 -16.64 8.09 3.31
C ASN A 71 -16.94 9.54 2.84
N ASN A 72 -18.22 9.88 2.69
CA ASN A 72 -18.69 11.18 2.22
C ASN A 72 -18.06 11.54 0.86
N ALA A 73 -17.36 12.66 0.73
CA ALA A 73 -16.68 13.08 -0.51
C ALA A 73 -15.15 12.89 -0.44
N GLN A 74 -14.66 12.00 0.43
CA GLN A 74 -13.22 11.74 0.57
C GLN A 74 -12.65 11.02 -0.66
N GLN A 75 -11.38 11.30 -0.92
CA GLN A 75 -10.61 10.66 -1.98
C GLN A 75 -9.35 10.02 -1.41
N ALA A 76 -9.11 8.76 -1.71
CA ALA A 76 -7.87 8.07 -1.38
C ALA A 76 -7.19 7.59 -2.68
N ASP A 77 -5.90 7.88 -2.81
CA ASP A 77 -5.01 7.29 -3.81
C ASP A 77 -3.83 6.69 -3.05
N THR A 78 -3.95 5.40 -2.72
CA THR A 78 -2.97 4.68 -1.91
C THR A 78 -2.31 3.60 -2.74
N GLY A 79 -1.14 3.15 -2.31
CA GLY A 79 -0.45 2.13 -3.05
C GLY A 79 0.91 1.81 -2.49
N THR A 80 1.61 0.91 -3.15
CA THR A 80 2.97 0.59 -2.75
C THR A 80 3.86 0.34 -3.96
N LYS A 81 5.15 0.58 -3.78
CA LYS A 81 6.18 0.21 -4.75
C LYS A 81 7.10 -0.85 -4.18
N MET A 82 7.09 -2.05 -4.75
CA MET A 82 8.05 -3.11 -4.43
C MET A 82 9.11 -3.17 -5.52
N VAL A 83 10.37 -2.87 -5.19
CA VAL A 83 11.50 -2.94 -6.12
C VAL A 83 12.39 -4.11 -5.74
N HIS A 84 12.42 -5.14 -6.57
CA HIS A 84 13.28 -6.31 -6.42
C HIS A 84 14.63 -6.07 -7.10
N VAL A 85 15.73 -6.12 -6.33
CA VAL A 85 17.10 -5.97 -6.83
C VAL A 85 17.93 -7.22 -6.56
N GLY A 86 17.88 -7.73 -5.32
CA GLY A 86 18.59 -8.96 -4.91
C GLY A 86 17.98 -10.24 -5.47
N LYS A 87 18.76 -11.32 -5.46
CA LYS A 87 18.34 -12.67 -5.85
C LYS A 87 17.39 -13.27 -4.81
N ASN A 88 16.48 -14.14 -5.24
CA ASN A 88 15.53 -14.86 -4.38
C ASN A 88 14.67 -13.97 -3.48
N THR A 89 14.49 -12.71 -3.87
CA THR A 89 13.70 -11.73 -3.10
C THR A 89 12.21 -12.05 -3.18
N ARG A 90 11.47 -11.80 -2.11
CA ARG A 90 10.04 -12.08 -2.02
C ARG A 90 9.27 -10.85 -1.60
N SER A 91 8.16 -10.57 -2.27
CA SER A 91 7.23 -9.52 -1.86
C SER A 91 5.79 -10.03 -1.72
N ARG A 92 5.08 -9.49 -0.74
CA ARG A 92 3.65 -9.70 -0.54
C ARG A 92 2.96 -8.36 -0.39
N ILE A 93 1.93 -8.12 -1.20
CA ILE A 93 1.11 -6.91 -1.16
C ILE A 93 -0.33 -7.37 -0.92
N VAL A 94 -0.95 -6.85 0.14
CA VAL A 94 -2.37 -7.01 0.41
C VAL A 94 -2.96 -5.64 0.69
N SER A 95 -3.82 -5.16 -0.21
CA SER A 95 -4.56 -3.92 -0.02
C SER A 95 -6.05 -4.20 0.03
N LYS A 96 -6.72 -3.62 1.02
CA LYS A 96 -8.17 -3.70 1.21
C LYS A 96 -8.75 -2.29 1.24
N GLY A 97 -9.50 -1.94 0.20
CA GLY A 97 -10.22 -0.67 0.10
C GLY A 97 -11.68 -0.83 0.48
N ILE A 98 -12.22 0.12 1.24
CA ILE A 98 -13.65 0.23 1.55
C ILE A 98 -14.06 1.65 1.20
N SER A 99 -14.98 1.80 0.25
CA SER A 99 -15.53 3.10 -0.16
C SER A 99 -17.00 3.18 0.24
N ALA A 100 -17.38 4.22 0.99
CA ALA A 100 -18.76 4.48 1.40
C ALA A 100 -19.25 5.87 0.95
N GLY A 101 -20.57 6.04 0.80
CA GLY A 101 -21.16 7.31 0.39
C GLY A 101 -20.72 7.73 -1.02
N GLN A 102 -20.37 9.00 -1.21
CA GLN A 102 -19.90 9.55 -2.49
C GLN A 102 -18.36 9.51 -2.63
N SER A 103 -17.70 8.62 -1.89
CA SER A 103 -16.25 8.63 -1.78
C SER A 103 -15.58 7.83 -2.89
N LEU A 104 -14.32 8.16 -3.17
CA LEU A 104 -13.52 7.51 -4.18
C LEU A 104 -12.24 6.93 -3.57
N ASN A 105 -12.02 5.65 -3.77
CA ASN A 105 -10.78 4.97 -3.40
C ASN A 105 -10.06 4.49 -4.66
N ALA A 106 -8.76 4.73 -4.73
CA ALA A 106 -7.90 4.26 -5.80
C ALA A 106 -6.69 3.58 -5.17
N TYR A 107 -6.45 2.33 -5.57
CA TYR A 107 -5.19 1.66 -5.32
C TYR A 107 -4.29 1.79 -6.54
N ARG A 108 -3.01 2.15 -6.35
CA ARG A 108 -2.01 2.21 -7.43
C ARG A 108 -0.67 1.61 -6.97
N GLY A 109 -0.42 0.38 -7.41
CA GLY A 109 0.79 -0.37 -7.04
C GLY A 109 1.79 -0.47 -8.17
N LEU A 110 3.08 -0.56 -7.84
CA LEU A 110 4.14 -0.93 -8.77
C LEU A 110 5.00 -2.06 -8.19
N VAL A 111 5.09 -3.18 -8.91
CA VAL A 111 6.10 -4.22 -8.66
C VAL A 111 7.13 -4.12 -9.78
N GLN A 112 8.36 -3.78 -9.43
CA GLN A 112 9.47 -3.67 -10.37
C GLN A 112 10.51 -4.74 -10.07
N VAL A 113 10.85 -5.56 -11.06
CA VAL A 113 11.88 -6.60 -10.96
C VAL A 113 13.07 -6.22 -11.82
N GLN A 114 14.23 -6.00 -11.18
CA GLN A 114 15.48 -5.69 -11.86
C GLN A 114 16.08 -6.92 -12.56
N PRO A 115 16.90 -6.75 -13.61
CA PRO A 115 17.54 -7.88 -14.31
C PRO A 115 18.41 -8.76 -13.40
N SER A 116 18.96 -8.16 -12.33
CA SER A 116 19.75 -8.81 -11.29
C SER A 116 18.94 -9.72 -10.36
N ALA A 117 17.63 -9.47 -10.22
CA ALA A 117 16.77 -10.11 -9.23
C ALA A 117 16.28 -11.50 -9.68
N LYS A 118 17.22 -12.44 -9.84
CA LYS A 118 16.90 -13.81 -10.27
C LYS A 118 16.01 -14.52 -9.25
N ASN A 119 15.00 -15.26 -9.74
CA ASN A 119 14.03 -15.98 -8.90
C ASN A 119 13.27 -15.07 -7.90
N ALA A 120 13.07 -13.79 -8.25
CA ALA A 120 12.17 -12.91 -7.51
C ALA A 120 10.73 -13.43 -7.55
N ARG A 121 9.99 -13.27 -6.45
CA ARG A 121 8.58 -13.66 -6.35
C ARG A 121 7.76 -12.53 -5.77
N ASN A 122 6.57 -12.32 -6.34
CA ASN A 122 5.59 -11.36 -5.84
C ASN A 122 4.24 -12.05 -5.70
N TYR A 123 3.52 -11.72 -4.64
CA TYR A 123 2.08 -11.96 -4.51
C TYR A 123 1.40 -10.62 -4.25
N SER A 124 0.42 -10.26 -5.07
CA SER A 124 -0.32 -9.01 -4.92
C SER A 124 -1.82 -9.30 -4.91
N GLN A 125 -2.51 -8.84 -3.87
CA GLN A 125 -3.95 -8.94 -3.72
C GLN A 125 -4.53 -7.56 -3.40
N CYS A 126 -5.53 -7.15 -4.17
CA CYS A 126 -6.23 -5.90 -3.98
C CYS A 126 -7.73 -6.22 -3.96
N ASP A 127 -8.37 -6.05 -2.81
CA ASP A 127 -9.80 -6.27 -2.64
C ASP A 127 -10.47 -4.92 -2.36
N SER A 128 -11.60 -4.65 -3.03
CA SER A 128 -12.35 -3.41 -2.86
C SER A 128 -13.80 -3.74 -2.47
N MET A 129 -14.30 -3.08 -1.43
CA MET A 129 -15.69 -3.14 -0.98
C MET A 129 -16.36 -1.78 -1.17
N LEU A 130 -17.56 -1.80 -1.74
CA LEU A 130 -18.36 -0.61 -2.01
C LEU A 130 -19.59 -0.63 -1.10
N ILE A 131 -19.86 0.48 -0.41
CA ILE A 131 -21.02 0.65 0.48
C ILE A 131 -21.83 1.85 -0.02
N GLY A 132 -22.93 1.55 -0.71
CA GLY A 132 -23.77 2.55 -1.37
C GLY A 132 -23.66 2.49 -2.89
N ASP A 133 -24.59 3.17 -3.55
CA ASP A 133 -24.74 3.24 -5.02
C ASP A 133 -23.85 4.31 -5.67
N THR A 134 -23.28 5.22 -4.87
CA THR A 134 -22.47 6.37 -5.31
C THR A 134 -20.98 6.22 -5.00
N ALA A 135 -20.58 5.14 -4.32
CA ALA A 135 -19.19 4.91 -3.96
C ALA A 135 -18.38 4.44 -5.17
N GLY A 136 -17.10 4.83 -5.22
CA GLY A 136 -16.17 4.43 -6.27
C GLY A 136 -14.92 3.73 -5.73
N ALA A 137 -14.46 2.71 -6.44
CA ALA A 137 -13.22 2.01 -6.14
C ALA A 137 -12.48 1.64 -7.43
N ASN A 138 -11.21 2.04 -7.54
CA ASN A 138 -10.36 1.79 -8.69
C ASN A 138 -9.07 1.06 -8.27
N THR A 139 -8.52 0.25 -9.17
CA THR A 139 -7.29 -0.52 -8.89
C THR A 139 -6.40 -0.49 -10.12
N TYR A 140 -5.18 0.03 -9.96
CA TYR A 140 -4.19 0.23 -11.00
C TYR A 140 -2.88 -0.51 -10.64
N PRO A 141 -2.82 -1.84 -10.85
CA PRO A 141 -1.62 -2.61 -10.59
C PRO A 141 -0.65 -2.51 -11.78
N TYR A 142 0.61 -2.19 -11.51
CA TYR A 142 1.69 -2.22 -12.49
C TYR A 142 2.72 -3.28 -12.10
N ILE A 143 3.07 -4.15 -13.05
CA ILE A 143 4.15 -5.12 -12.89
C ILE A 143 5.13 -4.89 -14.04
N GLN A 144 6.37 -4.54 -13.70
CA GLN A 144 7.44 -4.30 -14.64
C GLN A 144 8.59 -5.27 -14.38
N VAL A 145 8.78 -6.23 -15.27
CA VAL A 145 9.92 -7.15 -15.24
C VAL A 145 10.92 -6.68 -16.28
N MET A 146 12.11 -6.26 -15.83
CA MET A 146 13.19 -5.85 -16.70
C MET A 146 14.03 -7.07 -17.04
N VAL A 147 14.05 -7.40 -18.33
CA VAL A 147 14.81 -8.52 -18.90
C VAL A 147 16.23 -8.10 -19.24
#